data_AF-A0A6I1F7N4-F1
#
_entry.id   AF-A0A6I1F7N4-F1
#
_cell.length_a   1.000
_cell.length_b   1.000
_cell.length_c   1.000
_cell.angle_alpha   90.00
_cell.angle_beta   90.00
_cell.angle_gamma   90.00
#
_symmetry.space_group_name_H-M   'P 1'
#
loop_
_entity.id
_entity.type
_entity.pdbx_description
1 polymer ?
#
loop_
_entity_poly.entity_id
_entity_poly.type
_entity_poly.pdbx_seq_one_letter_code
_entity_poly.pdbx_strand_id
1 'polypeptide(L)' 'MKNLSDEMLIETYIKAKLTKIEEEFIQLLEDEIIRRKLFNDELIREIVRKYERDQK' A
#
# COMPACT_ATOMS: atom_id res chain seq x y z
N MET A 1 1.73 11.64 6.78
CA MET A 1 1.02 11.11 5.59
C MET A 1 -0.19 11.93 5.13
N LYS A 2 -0.67 12.95 5.87
CA LYS A 2 -1.90 13.70 5.52
C LYS A 2 -1.94 14.34 4.12
N ASN A 3 -0.78 14.57 3.51
CA ASN A 3 -0.66 15.16 2.17
C ASN A 3 -0.43 14.12 1.05
N LEU A 4 -0.30 12.83 1.37
CA LEU A 4 -0.31 11.79 0.34
C LEU A 4 -1.73 11.63 -0.20
N SER A 5 -1.85 11.51 -1.52
CA SER A 5 -3.07 11.02 -2.14
C SER A 5 -3.32 9.57 -1.74
N ASP A 6 -4.57 9.13 -1.83
CA ASP A 6 -4.94 7.76 -1.47
C ASP A 6 -4.26 6.73 -2.38
N GLU A 7 -4.12 7.03 -3.67
CA GLU A 7 -3.38 6.20 -4.62
C GLU A 7 -1.91 6.03 -4.21
N MET A 8 -1.23 7.14 -3.88
CA MET A 8 0.18 7.08 -3.53
C MET A 8 0.42 6.45 -2.15
N LEU A 9 -0.53 6.58 -1.21
CA LEU A 9 -0.48 5.90 0.08
C LEU A 9 -0.55 4.38 -0.09
N ILE A 10 -1.49 3.89 -0.89
CA ILE A 10 -1.67 2.46 -1.17
C ILE A 10 -0.46 1.91 -1.95
N GLU A 11 0.02 2.63 -2.97
CA GLU A 11 1.21 2.23 -3.72
C GLU A 11 2.45 2.12 -2.81
N THR A 12 2.63 3.09 -1.90
CA THR A 12 3.75 3.09 -0.94
C THR A 12 3.65 1.92 0.04
N TYR A 13 2.45 1.63 0.56
CA TYR A 13 2.19 0.49 1.43
C TYR A 13 2.54 -0.84 0.76
N ILE A 14 2.10 -1.03 -0.47
CA ILE A 14 2.36 -2.27 -1.21
C ILE A 14 3.85 -2.41 -1.51
N LYS A 15 4.51 -1.33 -1.96
CA LYS A 15 5.97 -1.31 -2.13
C LYS A 15 6.68 -1.72 -0.84
N ALA A 16 6.34 -1.09 0.28
CA ALA A 16 7.00 -1.34 1.57
C ALA A 16 6.83 -2.79 2.06
N LYS A 17 5.64 -3.37 1.89
CA LYS A 17 5.38 -4.79 2.17
C LYS A 17 6.22 -5.72 1.29
N LEU A 18 6.33 -5.41 -0.01
CA LEU A 18 7.08 -6.24 -0.97
C LEU A 18 8.60 -6.16 -0.76
N THR A 19 9.12 -4.98 -0.44
CA THR A 19 10.55 -4.75 -0.22
C THR A 19 11.03 -5.14 1.17
N LYS A 20 10.12 -5.59 2.06
CA LYS A 20 10.43 -5.94 3.45
C LYS A 20 11.16 -4.83 4.21
N ILE A 21 10.71 -3.58 4.02
CA ILE A 21 11.18 -2.43 4.81
C ILE A 21 10.76 -2.61 6.28
N GLU A 22 11.35 -1.81 7.18
CA GLU A 22 11.03 -1.77 8.61
C GLU A 22 9.53 -1.84 8.92
N GLU A 23 9.18 -2.74 9.84
CA GLU A 23 7.79 -3.05 10.20
C GLU A 23 7.05 -1.84 10.77
N GLU A 24 7.74 -0.95 11.49
CA GLU A 24 7.16 0.29 12.03
C GLU A 24 6.66 1.22 10.92
N PHE A 25 7.39 1.32 9.80
CA PHE A 25 6.97 2.13 8.66
C PHE A 25 5.72 1.55 7.98
N ILE A 26 5.68 0.22 7.87
CA ILE A 26 4.53 -0.49 7.32
C ILE A 26 3.30 -0.28 8.23
N GLN A 27 3.47 -0.36 9.55
CA GLN A 27 2.39 -0.12 10.52
C GLN A 27 1.82 1.29 10.39
N LEU A 28 2.68 2.31 10.23
CA LEU A 28 2.23 3.69 10.02
C LEU A 28 1.38 3.85 8.75
N LEU A 29 1.71 3.10 7.69
CA LEU A 29 0.93 3.10 6.44
C LEU A 29 -0.41 2.39 6.63
N GLU A 30 -0.43 1.25 7.33
CA GLU A 30 -1.64 0.52 7.67
C GLU A 30 -2.61 1.37 8.50
N ASP A 31 -2.12 2.03 9.53
CA ASP A 31 -2.91 2.89 10.40
C ASP A 31 -3.56 4.04 9.61
N GLU A 32 -2.83 4.64 8.67
CA GLU A 32 -3.36 5.70 7.81
C GLU A 32 -4.39 5.17 6.80
N ILE A 33 -4.19 3.96 6.24
CA ILE A 33 -5.14 3.29 5.36
C ILE A 33 -6.44 2.96 6.12
N ILE A 34 -6.33 2.46 7.36
CA ILE A 34 -7.46 2.23 8.27
C ILE A 34 -8.19 3.54 8.54
N ARG A 35 -7.46 4.59 8.92
CA ARG A 35 -8.03 5.91 9.26
C ARG A 35 -8.81 6.51 8.10
N ARG A 36 -8.35 6.32 6.86
CA ARG A 36 -9.01 6.81 5.63
C ARG A 36 -10.03 5.84 5.04
N LYS A 37 -10.18 4.64 5.60
CA LYS A 37 -11.08 3.57 5.14
C LYS A 37 -10.78 3.14 3.68
N LEU A 38 -9.50 3.00 3.35
CA LEU A 38 -9.06 2.65 1.98
C LEU A 38 -8.90 1.14 1.75
N PHE A 39 -9.45 0.28 2.61
CA PHE A 39 -9.53 -1.15 2.37
C PHE A 39 -10.58 -1.46 1.30
N ASN A 40 -10.27 -1.16 0.05
CA ASN A 40 -10.96 -1.78 -1.06
C ASN A 40 -10.17 -3.02 -1.48
N ASP A 41 -10.75 -4.18 -1.20
CA ASP A 41 -10.20 -5.49 -1.55
C ASP A 41 -9.85 -5.60 -3.04
N GLU A 42 -10.60 -4.90 -3.90
CA GLU A 42 -10.37 -4.88 -5.35
C GLU A 42 -9.14 -4.05 -5.74
N LEU A 43 -8.94 -2.88 -5.11
CA LEU A 43 -7.77 -2.03 -5.34
C LEU A 43 -6.47 -2.71 -4.91
N ILE A 44 -6.49 -3.35 -3.74
CA ILE A 44 -5.34 -4.12 -3.24
C ILE A 44 -5.03 -5.28 -4.20
N ARG A 45 -6.05 -6.02 -4.67
CA ARG A 45 -5.88 -7.11 -5.63
C ARG A 45 -5.34 -6.64 -6.98
N GLU A 46 -5.81 -5.51 -7.50
CA GLU A 46 -5.37 -4.98 -8.79
C GLU A 46 -3.89 -4.60 -8.78
N ILE A 47 -3.44 -3.92 -7.71
CA ILE A 47 -2.06 -3.49 -7.59
C ILE A 47 -1.12 -4.69 -7.39
N VAL A 48 -1.52 -5.70 -6.59
CA VAL A 48 -0.74 -6.95 -6.47
C VAL A 48 -0.57 -7.62 -7.83
N ARG A 49 -1.65 -7.74 -8.62
CA ARG A 49 -1.60 -8.31 -9.98
C ARG A 49 -0.75 -7.49 -10.95
N LYS A 50 -0.65 -6.18 -10.78
CA LYS A 50 0.21 -5.32 -11.61
C LYS A 50 1.67 -5.57 -11.28
N TYR A 51 2.02 -5.63 -10.00
CA TYR A 51 3.36 -5.94 -9.54
C TYR A 51 3.86 -7.33 -9.99
N GLU A 52 3.02 -8.36 -9.93
CA GLU A 52 3.38 -9.70 -10.41
C GLU A 52 3.62 -9.76 -11.92
N ARG A 53 2.97 -8.89 -12.69
CA ARG A 53 3.16 -8.79 -14.14
C ARG A 53 4.44 -8.05 -14.52
N ASP A 54 4.80 -7.02 -13.76
CA ASP A 54 5.98 -6.18 -14.04
C ASP A 54 7.31 -6.85 -13.61
N GLN A 55 7.27 -7.98 -12.89
CA GLN A 55 8.44 -8.78 -12.49
C GLN A 55 8.73 -9.98 -13.43
N LYS A 56 7.99 -10.10 -14.54
CA LYS A 56 8.08 -11.22 -15.50
C LYS A 56 8.58 -10.74 -16.85
#